data_AF-A0A962VFD9-F1
#
_entry.id   AF-A0A962VFD9-F1
#
_cell.length_a   1.000
_cell.length_b   1.000
_cell.length_c   1.000
_cell.angle_alpha   90.00
_cell.angle_beta   90.00
_cell.angle_gamma   90.00
#
_symmetry.space_group_name_H-M   'P 1'
#
loop_
_entity.id
_entity.type
_entity.pdbx_description
1 polymer ?
#
loop_
_entity_poly.entity_id
_entity_poly.type
_entity_poly.pdbx_seq_one_letter_code
_entity_poly.pdbx_strand_id
1 'polypeptide(L)'
;MSNTSHPQDNRAISGGQALAQMLKAYNVGPMFGMGGFQLLPFYDAVRRLGLMHTLINDERCGIFAADAYAKLSGRVGVCDATLGPGATNLVTGLIEA
;
A
#
# COMPACT_ATOMS: atom_id res chain seq x y z
N MET A 1 -41.97 11.84 -14.12
CA MET A 1 -40.90 11.09 -13.44
C MET A 1 -39.58 11.74 -13.81
N SER A 2 -39.10 12.65 -12.98
CA SER A 2 -37.96 13.53 -13.24
C SER A 2 -36.64 12.75 -13.20
N ASN A 3 -35.95 12.72 -14.34
CA ASN A 3 -34.63 12.13 -14.50
C ASN A 3 -33.58 13.05 -13.85
N THR A 4 -33.06 12.68 -12.68
CA THR A 4 -31.98 13.41 -12.00
C THR A 4 -30.63 12.96 -12.55
N SER A 5 -30.20 13.57 -13.65
CA SER A 5 -28.83 13.43 -14.16
C SER A 5 -27.84 14.04 -13.16
N HIS A 6 -27.21 13.20 -12.34
CA HIS A 6 -26.02 13.59 -11.59
C HIS A 6 -24.88 13.86 -12.59
N PRO A 7 -24.16 14.99 -12.49
CA PRO A 7 -23.01 15.26 -13.35
C PRO A 7 -21.93 14.18 -13.11
N GLN A 8 -21.64 13.39 -14.14
CA GLN A 8 -20.54 12.41 -14.13
C GLN A 8 -19.22 13.13 -14.32
N ASP A 9 -18.72 13.77 -13.28
CA ASP A 9 -17.30 14.13 -13.18
C ASP A 9 -16.54 12.94 -12.56
N ASN A 10 -16.57 11.80 -13.25
CA ASN A 10 -16.18 10.51 -12.69
C ASN A 10 -14.98 9.91 -13.45
N ARG A 11 -13.76 10.38 -13.14
CA ARG A 11 -12.57 9.55 -13.36
C ARG A 11 -12.61 8.41 -12.34
N ALA A 12 -13.38 7.36 -12.65
CA ALA A 12 -13.44 6.17 -11.83
C ALA A 12 -12.04 5.52 -11.78
N ILE A 13 -11.37 5.61 -10.64
CA ILE A 13 -10.11 4.93 -10.35
C ILE A 13 -10.36 3.77 -9.41
N SER A 14 -9.56 2.71 -9.50
CA SER A 14 -9.65 1.59 -8.55
C SER A 14 -9.17 2.02 -7.16
N GLY A 15 -9.61 1.33 -6.10
CA GLY A 15 -9.13 1.60 -4.74
C GLY A 15 -7.61 1.49 -4.62
N GLY A 16 -6.99 0.51 -5.31
CA GLY A 16 -5.54 0.37 -5.36
C GLY A 16 -4.83 1.55 -6.04
N GLN A 17 -5.43 2.11 -7.09
CA GLN A 17 -4.93 3.34 -7.73
C GLN A 17 -5.03 4.54 -6.78
N ALA A 18 -6.16 4.69 -6.09
CA ALA A 18 -6.36 5.76 -5.12
C ALA A 18 -5.31 5.68 -3.99
N LEU A 19 -5.07 4.49 -3.44
CA LEU A 19 -4.04 4.25 -2.42
C LEU A 19 -2.65 4.65 -2.92
N ALA A 20 -2.24 4.19 -4.10
CA ALA A 20 -0.92 4.51 -4.64
C ALA A 20 -0.76 6.02 -4.93
N GLN A 21 -1.81 6.69 -5.41
CA GLN A 21 -1.79 8.15 -5.60
C GLN A 21 -1.64 8.90 -4.28
N MET A 22 -2.34 8.47 -3.22
CA MET A 22 -2.18 9.05 -1.89
C MET A 22 -0.75 8.85 -1.37
N LEU A 23 -0.21 7.63 -1.43
CA LEU A 23 1.17 7.36 -1.00
C LEU A 23 2.20 8.22 -1.75
N LYS A 24 2.00 8.44 -3.05
CA LYS A 24 2.83 9.35 -3.84
C LYS A 24 2.70 10.81 -3.39
N ALA A 25 1.49 11.27 -3.12
CA ALA A 25 1.24 12.64 -2.65
C ALA A 25 1.90 12.92 -1.30
N TYR A 26 1.93 11.93 -0.40
CA TYR A 26 2.66 12.01 0.87
C TYR A 26 4.16 11.79 0.76
N ASN A 27 4.68 11.58 -0.46
CA ASN A 27 6.09 11.30 -0.71
C ASN A 27 6.62 10.22 0.24
N VAL A 28 5.96 9.05 0.29
CA VAL A 28 6.42 7.96 1.16
C VAL A 28 7.76 7.39 0.70
N GLY A 29 8.44 6.70 1.61
CA GLY A 29 9.68 5.98 1.33
C GLY A 29 9.49 4.69 0.52
N PRO A 30 10.51 3.81 0.51
CA PRO A 30 10.34 2.46 0.00
C PRO A 30 9.27 1.70 0.79
N MET A 31 8.48 0.91 0.08
CA MET A 31 7.46 0.03 0.65
C MET A 31 7.97 -1.42 0.64
N PHE A 32 7.51 -2.22 1.60
CA PHE A 32 7.90 -3.63 1.73
C PHE A 32 6.68 -4.52 1.85
N GLY A 33 6.49 -5.48 0.94
CA GLY A 33 5.32 -6.34 1.04
C GLY A 33 5.42 -7.62 0.24
N MET A 34 4.56 -8.59 0.58
CA MET A 34 4.43 -9.82 -0.18
C MET A 34 3.32 -9.66 -1.22
N GLY A 35 3.65 -9.92 -2.49
CA GLY A 35 2.70 -9.84 -3.58
C GLY A 35 1.53 -10.82 -3.42
N GLY A 36 0.30 -10.30 -3.43
CA GLY A 36 -0.94 -11.08 -3.39
C GLY A 36 -1.94 -10.62 -4.45
N PHE A 37 -2.79 -11.54 -4.93
CA PHE A 37 -3.73 -11.29 -6.03
C PHE A 37 -4.65 -10.09 -5.79
N GLN A 38 -5.12 -9.88 -4.55
CA GLN A 38 -6.04 -8.79 -4.24
C GLN A 38 -5.41 -7.41 -4.34
N LEU A 39 -4.09 -7.31 -4.14
CA LEU A 39 -3.36 -6.06 -4.23
C LEU A 39 -2.90 -5.77 -5.66
N LEU A 40 -3.20 -6.60 -6.67
CA LEU A 40 -2.74 -6.38 -8.05
C LEU A 40 -3.07 -4.97 -8.59
N PRO A 41 -4.27 -4.39 -8.38
CA PRO A 41 -4.54 -3.02 -8.81
C PRO A 41 -3.65 -1.98 -8.13
N PHE A 42 -3.24 -2.23 -6.87
CA PHE A 42 -2.31 -1.38 -6.13
C PHE A 42 -0.87 -1.54 -6.66
N TYR A 43 -0.39 -2.77 -6.85
CA TYR A 43 0.93 -3.06 -7.40
C TYR A 43 1.12 -2.49 -8.81
N ASP A 44 0.12 -2.62 -9.70
CA ASP A 44 0.19 -2.00 -11.03
C ASP A 44 0.22 -0.47 -10.93
N ALA A 45 -0.56 0.13 -10.03
CA ALA A 45 -0.55 1.58 -9.82
C ALA A 45 0.78 2.09 -9.26
N VAL A 46 1.34 1.43 -8.24
CA VAL A 46 2.68 1.68 -7.67
C VAL A 46 3.73 1.67 -8.78
N ARG A 47 3.73 0.62 -9.62
CA ARG A 47 4.65 0.47 -10.76
C ARG A 47 4.48 1.60 -11.77
N ARG A 48 3.25 1.95 -12.15
CA ARG A 48 2.97 3.05 -13.11
C ARG A 48 3.38 4.43 -12.56
N LEU A 49 3.26 4.62 -11.25
CA LEU A 49 3.56 5.89 -10.58
C LEU A 49 5.06 6.07 -10.28
N GLY A 50 5.87 5.04 -10.48
CA GLY A 50 7.31 5.03 -10.20
C GLY A 50 7.63 4.98 -8.70
N LEU A 51 6.70 4.47 -7.88
CA LEU A 51 6.93 4.27 -6.45
C LEU A 51 7.79 3.02 -6.22
N MET A 52 8.65 3.07 -5.20
CA MET A 52 9.53 1.96 -4.87
C MET A 52 8.82 0.97 -3.95
N HIS A 53 8.53 -0.22 -4.46
CA HIS A 53 8.01 -1.34 -3.70
C HIS A 53 8.94 -2.54 -3.82
N THR A 54 9.39 -3.04 -2.67
CA THR A 54 10.27 -4.19 -2.57
C THR A 54 9.47 -5.42 -2.16
N LEU A 55 9.47 -6.42 -3.04
CA LEU A 55 8.89 -7.71 -2.71
C LEU A 55 9.73 -8.42 -1.66
N ILE A 56 9.04 -8.95 -0.65
CA ILE A 56 9.61 -9.76 0.43
C ILE A 56 8.97 -11.15 0.43
N ASN A 57 9.72 -12.14 0.90
CA ASN A 57 9.26 -13.52 1.00
C ASN A 57 8.52 -13.83 2.31
N ASP A 58 8.61 -12.95 3.30
CA ASP A 58 8.03 -13.14 4.64
C ASP A 58 7.56 -11.79 5.18
N GLU A 59 6.26 -11.66 5.44
CA GLU A 59 5.64 -10.40 5.86
C GLU A 59 6.20 -9.87 7.18
N ARG A 60 6.70 -10.75 8.05
CA ARG A 60 7.39 -10.35 9.30
C ARG A 60 8.62 -9.51 8.98
N CYS A 61 9.40 -9.91 7.98
CA CYS A 61 10.57 -9.13 7.54
C CYS A 61 10.15 -7.76 6.99
N GLY A 62 9.01 -7.71 6.28
CA GLY A 62 8.50 -6.48 5.67
C GLY A 62 8.12 -5.42 6.69
N ILE A 63 7.40 -5.81 7.75
CA ILE A 63 7.01 -4.86 8.79
C ILE A 63 8.19 -4.36 9.62
N PHE A 64 9.14 -5.23 9.97
CA PHE A 64 10.35 -4.78 10.66
C PHE A 64 11.23 -3.87 9.78
N ALA A 65 11.27 -4.10 8.45
CA ALA A 65 11.96 -3.20 7.53
C ALA A 65 11.26 -1.84 7.43
N ALA A 66 9.93 -1.81 7.38
CA ALA A 66 9.15 -0.59 7.38
C ALA A 66 9.32 0.20 8.69
N ASP A 67 9.27 -0.48 9.83
CA ASP A 67 9.52 0.10 11.16
C ASP A 67 10.95 0.69 11.27
N ALA A 68 11.96 -0.08 10.88
CA ALA A 68 13.35 0.39 10.86
C ALA A 68 13.52 1.63 9.96
N TYR A 69 12.91 1.62 8.77
CA TYR A 69 12.91 2.79 7.89
C TYR A 69 12.27 4.00 8.57
N ALA A 70 11.12 3.82 9.24
CA ALA A 70 10.44 4.91 9.92
C ALA A 70 11.31 5.53 11.03
N LYS A 71 11.88 4.69 11.90
CA LYS A 71 12.74 5.12 13.02
C LYS A 71 14.01 5.82 12.56
N LEU A 72 14.65 5.34 11.48
CA LEU A 72 15.92 5.90 10.98
C LEU A 72 15.72 7.17 10.13
N SER A 73 14.61 7.26 9.40
CA SER A 73 14.38 8.38 8.47
C SER A 73 13.50 9.49 9.03
N GLY A 74 12.75 9.22 10.11
CA GLY A 74 11.70 10.12 10.60
C GLY A 74 10.51 10.28 9.64
N ARG A 75 10.37 9.39 8.65
CA ARG A 75 9.28 9.38 7.66
C ARG A 75 8.38 8.17 7.87
N VAL A 76 7.22 8.15 7.20
CA VAL A 76 6.29 7.01 7.29
C VAL A 76 6.92 5.75 6.66
N GLY A 77 6.99 4.68 7.45
CA GLY A 77 7.26 3.32 6.98
C GLY A 77 5.99 2.68 6.46
N VAL A 78 6.09 1.96 5.33
CA VAL A 78 4.94 1.35 4.66
C VAL A 78 5.24 -0.12 4.39
N CYS A 79 4.35 -0.99 4.85
CA CYS A 79 4.35 -2.39 4.47
C CYS A 79 2.94 -2.88 4.11
N ASP A 80 2.87 -3.92 3.30
CA ASP A 80 1.62 -4.61 2.98
C ASP A 80 1.77 -6.13 3.03
N ALA A 81 0.62 -6.79 3.12
CA ALA A 81 0.50 -8.24 3.11
C ALA A 81 -0.79 -8.65 2.40
N THR A 82 -0.82 -9.89 1.93
CA THR A 82 -2.07 -10.51 1.46
C THR A 82 -3.02 -10.81 2.62
N LEU A 83 -4.28 -11.17 2.32
CA LEU A 83 -5.23 -11.57 3.37
C LEU A 83 -4.84 -12.91 4.02
N GLY A 84 -5.47 -13.21 5.15
CA GLY A 84 -5.25 -14.47 5.86
C GLY A 84 -3.89 -14.51 6.55
N PRO A 85 -3.06 -15.55 6.32
CA PRO A 85 -1.82 -15.74 7.07
C PRO A 85 -0.84 -14.57 6.91
N GLY A 86 -0.80 -13.93 5.74
CA GLY A 86 0.08 -12.78 5.50
C GLY A 86 -0.26 -11.58 6.39
N ALA A 87 -1.55 -11.24 6.50
CA ALA A 87 -1.99 -10.17 7.39
C ALA A 87 -1.68 -10.50 8.87
N THR A 88 -1.85 -11.75 9.30
CA THR A 88 -1.52 -12.15 10.68
C THR A 88 -0.02 -12.13 10.96
N ASN A 89 0.82 -12.38 9.95
CA ASN A 89 2.28 -12.29 10.08
C ASN A 89 2.77 -10.87 10.36
N LEU A 90 2.00 -9.84 10.00
CA LEU A 90 2.33 -8.45 10.33
C LEU A 90 2.11 -8.13 11.82
N VAL A 91 1.25 -8.87 12.54
CA VAL A 91 0.74 -8.45 13.87
C VAL A 91 1.87 -8.20 14.87
N THR A 92 2.89 -9.07 14.93
CA THR A 92 4.01 -8.88 15.86
C THR A 92 4.72 -7.55 15.61
N GLY A 93 5.14 -7.29 14.38
CA GLY A 93 5.83 -6.03 14.06
C GLY A 93 4.94 -4.80 14.22
N LEU A 94 3.62 -4.93 14.02
CA LEU A 94 2.67 -3.83 14.22
C LEU A 94 2.56 -3.43 15.70
N ILE A 95 2.67 -4.40 16.61
CA ILE A 95 2.64 -4.13 18.05
C ILE A 95 3.98 -3.56 18.55
N GLU A 96 5.08 -3.92 17.91
CA GLU A 96 6.42 -3.39 18.25
C GLU A 96 6.71 -1.98 17.71
N ALA A 97 6.06 -1.58 16.61
CA ALA A 97 6.26 -0.30 15.92
C ALA A 97 5.66 0.88 16.70
#